data_AF-A0A077X0E4-F1
#
_entry.id   AF-A0A077X0E4-F1
#
_cell.length_a   1.000
_cell.length_b   1.000
_cell.length_c   1.000
_cell.angle_alpha   90.00
_cell.angle_beta   90.00
_cell.angle_gamma   90.00
#
_symmetry.space_group_name_H-M   'P 1'
#
loop_
_entity.id
_entity.type
_entity.pdbx_description
1 polymer ?
#
loop_
_entity_poly.entity_id
_entity_poly.type
_entity_poly.pdbx_seq_one_letter_code
_entity_poly.pdbx_strand_id
1 'polypeptide(L)'
;MMLSTLVSQSLLRNSFCKSAAVSPVARSFFSTTPSARSNVVNITLPETSIEMYDCERPSLDIEISSDKLIDMYTNMSITRRLEMTADALYKAKKIRGFCHLATGQEAIAVGVEAALTPQDQLITAYRCHGFTYMRGGSLVSILAELLGRRDGISKGKGGSMHMFAPSFYGGNGIVGAQVPLGAGIAFAQKYLGNKTTTFALYGDGAANQGQVFESYNMAKLWDLPCVFICENNKYGMGTAANRASASTEYHKRAGYIPGCRVDGMDALAVFRASEWAKEWTISGKGPLVMEFTTYRYGGHSMSDPGTTYRTRDEIQQMRSTSDPLMNMKKRLIDMNIATEAEIKAIDKESRKLVDQAAKEAEASTEPDVGEFCTEVYVKGTEPKSIRGRVPSETHHFY
;
A
#
# COMPACT_ATOMS: atom_id res chain seq x y z
N MET A 1 -30.55 -43.85 -30.95
CA MET A 1 -31.46 -42.73 -30.64
C MET A 1 -30.83 -41.97 -29.48
N MET A 2 -30.04 -40.93 -29.75
CA MET A 2 -30.44 -39.51 -29.59
C MET A 2 -31.05 -39.29 -28.19
N LEU A 3 -30.51 -38.47 -27.28
CA LEU A 3 -29.95 -37.14 -27.46
C LEU A 3 -28.73 -36.90 -26.56
N SER A 4 -27.69 -36.35 -27.16
CA SER A 4 -26.68 -35.51 -26.54
C SER A 4 -27.29 -34.16 -26.17
N THR A 5 -27.20 -33.75 -24.91
CA THR A 5 -27.45 -32.35 -24.52
C THR A 5 -26.16 -31.78 -23.95
N LEU A 6 -25.39 -31.17 -24.86
CA LEU A 6 -24.36 -30.19 -24.57
C LEU A 6 -24.98 -29.09 -23.70
N VAL A 7 -24.62 -29.06 -22.41
CA VAL A 7 -24.82 -27.87 -21.59
C VAL A 7 -23.80 -26.85 -22.07
N SER A 8 -24.32 -25.87 -22.82
CA SER A 8 -23.58 -24.72 -23.32
C SER A 8 -22.79 -24.03 -22.20
N GLN A 9 -21.46 -24.01 -22.33
CA GLN A 9 -20.54 -23.19 -21.54
C GLN A 9 -20.55 -21.70 -21.97
N SER A 10 -21.61 -21.19 -22.60
CA SER A 10 -21.62 -19.85 -23.21
C SER A 10 -22.38 -18.76 -22.45
N LEU A 11 -22.71 -18.92 -21.16
CA LEU A 11 -23.53 -17.93 -20.42
C LEU A 11 -22.86 -17.25 -19.20
N LEU A 12 -21.52 -17.29 -19.10
CA LEU A 12 -20.78 -16.53 -18.07
C LEU A 12 -19.78 -15.51 -18.66
N ARG A 13 -19.95 -15.12 -19.93
CA ARG A 13 -19.24 -13.99 -20.52
C ARG A 13 -20.21 -12.85 -20.76
N ASN A 14 -19.86 -11.68 -20.25
CA ASN A 14 -20.52 -10.38 -20.39
C ASN A 14 -21.71 -10.09 -19.45
N SER A 15 -21.40 -9.66 -18.22
CA SER A 15 -22.24 -8.67 -17.51
C SER A 15 -21.61 -8.00 -16.28
N PHE A 16 -20.29 -8.06 -16.10
CA PHE A 16 -19.58 -7.29 -15.06
C PHE A 16 -18.48 -6.42 -15.68
N CYS A 17 -18.85 -5.19 -16.05
CA CYS A 17 -18.01 -3.98 -16.00
C CYS A 17 -18.73 -2.84 -16.72
N LYS A 18 -19.73 -2.27 -16.05
CA LYS A 18 -20.15 -0.89 -16.26
C LYS A 18 -20.28 -0.22 -14.89
N SER A 19 -19.21 -0.26 -14.10
CA SER A 19 -19.02 0.77 -13.07
C SER A 19 -18.40 1.97 -13.78
N ALA A 20 -18.93 3.15 -13.47
CA ALA A 20 -18.43 4.43 -13.97
C ALA A 20 -16.90 4.41 -14.05
N ALA A 21 -16.37 4.71 -15.22
CA ALA A 21 -14.95 4.95 -15.40
C ALA A 21 -14.53 5.99 -14.36
N VAL A 22 -13.77 5.57 -13.37
CA VAL A 22 -13.06 6.47 -12.46
C VAL A 22 -12.08 7.21 -13.36
N SER A 23 -12.47 8.42 -13.72
CA SER A 23 -11.67 9.29 -14.57
C SER A 23 -10.31 9.48 -13.88
N PRO A 24 -9.18 9.32 -14.59
CA PRO A 24 -7.83 9.40 -14.00
C PRO A 24 -7.49 10.87 -13.77
N VAL A 25 -8.23 11.54 -12.89
CA VAL A 25 -8.12 12.99 -12.70
C VAL A 25 -6.78 13.35 -12.04
N ALA A 26 -6.06 12.43 -11.40
CA ALA A 26 -4.77 12.77 -10.80
C ALA A 26 -3.53 12.57 -11.69
N ARG A 27 -3.62 11.93 -12.88
CA ARG A 27 -2.42 11.58 -13.68
C ARG A 27 -1.91 12.66 -14.65
N SER A 28 -2.56 13.83 -14.74
CA SER A 28 -2.25 14.80 -15.81
C SER A 28 -2.04 16.26 -15.36
N PHE A 29 -2.06 16.59 -14.07
CA PHE A 29 -2.06 18.00 -13.66
C PHE A 29 -0.71 18.74 -13.77
N PHE A 30 0.39 18.06 -14.09
CA PHE A 30 1.67 18.72 -14.41
C PHE A 30 1.90 18.99 -15.91
N SER A 31 0.94 18.67 -16.78
CA SER A 31 1.03 18.97 -18.22
C SER A 31 0.48 20.37 -18.56
N THR A 32 0.95 21.42 -17.90
CA THR A 32 0.71 22.81 -18.38
C THR A 32 1.96 23.67 -18.31
N THR A 33 3.06 23.15 -18.85
CA THR A 33 4.02 23.93 -19.65
C THR A 33 4.86 22.93 -20.43
N PRO A 34 4.92 22.96 -21.77
CA PRO A 34 5.91 22.21 -22.51
C PRO A 34 7.27 22.91 -22.32
N SER A 35 7.90 22.69 -21.17
CA SER A 35 9.34 22.85 -21.05
C SER A 35 9.95 21.56 -21.59
N ALA A 36 10.57 21.67 -22.75
CA ALA A 36 11.29 20.58 -23.39
C ALA A 36 12.38 20.06 -22.45
N ARG A 37 12.19 18.83 -21.93
CA ARG A 37 13.19 17.74 -21.76
C ARG A 37 12.71 16.73 -20.71
N SER A 38 12.00 15.68 -21.13
CA SER A 38 12.06 14.40 -20.39
C SER A 38 13.48 13.86 -20.59
N ASN A 39 14.42 14.36 -19.80
CA ASN A 39 15.78 13.85 -19.81
C ASN A 39 15.81 12.56 -19.02
N VAL A 40 16.33 11.51 -19.64
CA VAL A 40 16.74 10.31 -18.92
C VAL A 40 17.97 10.66 -18.10
N VAL A 41 17.95 10.31 -16.82
CA VAL A 41 19.07 10.46 -15.90
C VAL A 41 19.49 9.08 -15.39
N ASN A 42 20.80 8.93 -15.19
CA ASN A 42 21.39 7.73 -14.62
C ASN A 42 21.77 8.02 -13.17
N ILE A 43 21.28 7.18 -12.26
CA ILE A 43 21.54 7.28 -10.82
C ILE A 43 22.11 5.94 -10.35
N THR A 44 23.29 5.96 -9.77
CA THR A 44 23.86 4.77 -9.10
C THR A 44 23.51 4.84 -7.61
N LEU A 45 22.79 3.84 -7.11
CA LEU A 45 22.51 3.72 -5.68
C LEU A 45 23.77 3.30 -4.91
N PRO A 46 23.94 3.76 -3.65
CA PRO A 46 24.96 3.22 -2.75
C PRO A 46 24.87 1.70 -2.61
N GLU A 47 26.01 1.02 -2.44
CA GLU A 47 26.02 -0.44 -2.21
C GLU A 47 25.24 -0.86 -0.95
N THR A 48 25.13 0.04 0.02
CA THR A 48 24.38 -0.16 1.26
C THR A 48 22.87 -0.07 1.09
N SER A 49 22.37 0.38 -0.07
CA SER A 49 20.93 0.52 -0.32
C SER A 49 20.21 -0.83 -0.43
N ILE A 50 20.92 -1.88 -0.88
CA ILE A 50 20.36 -3.23 -1.04
C ILE A 50 21.39 -4.29 -0.61
N GLU A 51 21.09 -4.96 0.48
CA GLU A 51 21.85 -6.09 1.01
C GLU A 51 21.16 -7.41 0.65
N MET A 52 21.83 -8.26 -0.12
CA MET A 52 21.26 -9.51 -0.64
C MET A 52 21.40 -10.67 0.34
N TYR A 53 20.50 -11.64 0.23
CA TYR A 53 20.55 -12.94 0.90
C TYR A 53 20.24 -14.06 -0.10
N ASP A 54 21.23 -14.92 -0.32
CA ASP A 54 21.13 -16.13 -1.17
C ASP A 54 20.65 -15.89 -2.61
N CYS A 55 20.96 -14.72 -3.17
CA CYS A 55 20.69 -14.38 -4.57
C CYS A 55 21.64 -13.29 -5.09
N GLU A 56 21.76 -13.21 -6.41
CA GLU A 56 22.58 -12.19 -7.07
C GLU A 56 21.95 -10.80 -6.93
N ARG A 57 22.79 -9.80 -6.69
CA ARG A 57 22.37 -8.41 -6.57
C ARG A 57 21.94 -7.87 -7.94
N PRO A 58 20.80 -7.16 -8.06
CA PRO A 58 20.48 -6.42 -9.27
C PRO A 58 21.52 -5.31 -9.52
N SER A 59 21.60 -4.82 -10.77
CA SER A 59 22.31 -3.55 -11.02
C SER A 59 21.77 -2.46 -10.11
N LEU A 60 22.68 -1.68 -9.51
CA LEU A 60 22.36 -0.51 -8.69
C LEU A 60 22.23 0.78 -9.53
N ASP A 61 22.52 0.69 -10.82
CA ASP A 61 22.26 1.77 -11.77
C ASP A 61 20.79 1.79 -12.14
N ILE A 62 20.21 2.99 -12.06
CA ILE A 62 18.83 3.27 -12.40
C ILE A 62 18.82 4.26 -13.55
N GLU A 63 18.24 3.83 -14.67
CA GLU A 63 17.86 4.71 -15.76
C GLU A 63 16.41 5.17 -15.53
N ILE A 64 16.20 6.47 -15.31
CA ILE A 64 14.87 7.00 -14.96
C ILE A 64 14.68 8.40 -15.56
N SER A 65 13.45 8.73 -15.97
CA SER A 65 13.15 10.09 -16.45
C SER A 65 13.06 11.09 -15.31
N SER A 66 13.43 12.34 -15.59
CA SER A 66 13.16 13.49 -14.72
C SER A 66 11.70 13.54 -14.26
N ASP A 67 10.76 13.28 -15.18
CA ASP A 67 9.33 13.35 -14.91
C ASP A 67 8.90 12.29 -13.88
N LYS A 68 9.41 11.05 -14.00
CA LYS A 68 9.12 10.00 -13.03
C LYS A 68 9.66 10.34 -11.64
N LEU A 69 10.81 11.00 -11.54
CA LEU A 69 11.36 11.46 -10.26
C LEU A 69 10.49 12.56 -9.62
N ILE A 70 10.01 13.51 -10.43
CA ILE A 70 9.07 14.56 -9.98
C ILE A 70 7.73 13.96 -9.54
N ASP A 71 7.22 12.96 -10.27
CA ASP A 71 6.01 12.23 -9.90
C ASP A 71 6.18 11.48 -8.57
N MET A 72 7.32 10.81 -8.36
CA MET A 72 7.61 10.14 -7.09
C MET A 72 7.66 11.15 -5.94
N TYR A 73 8.32 12.30 -6.10
CA TYR A 73 8.33 13.35 -5.08
C TYR A 73 6.93 13.88 -4.78
N THR A 74 6.16 14.18 -5.83
CA THR A 74 4.78 14.67 -5.73
C THR A 74 3.90 13.69 -4.95
N ASN A 75 3.95 12.40 -5.29
CA ASN A 75 3.14 11.38 -4.62
C ASN A 75 3.56 11.17 -3.16
N MET A 76 4.86 11.28 -2.83
CA MET A 76 5.29 11.28 -1.43
C MET A 76 4.76 12.51 -0.68
N SER A 77 4.77 13.69 -1.30
CA SER A 77 4.23 14.93 -0.71
C SER A 77 2.72 14.83 -0.47
N ILE A 78 1.96 14.31 -1.44
CA ILE A 78 0.52 14.07 -1.30
C ILE A 78 0.25 13.04 -0.19
N THR A 79 0.98 11.92 -0.15
CA THR A 79 0.82 10.89 0.88
C THR A 79 1.09 11.46 2.28
N ARG A 80 2.19 12.21 2.45
CA ARG A 80 2.52 12.92 3.70
C ARG A 80 1.39 13.86 4.11
N ARG A 81 0.82 14.62 3.17
CA ARG A 81 -0.29 15.55 3.43
C ARG A 81 -1.57 14.83 3.80
N LEU A 82 -1.92 13.74 3.12
CA LEU A 82 -3.07 12.89 3.45
C LEU A 82 -3.02 12.44 4.92
N GLU A 83 -1.87 11.92 5.35
CA GLU A 83 -1.69 11.44 6.72
C GLU A 83 -1.73 12.58 7.76
N MET A 84 -1.13 13.73 7.46
CA MET A 84 -1.21 14.92 8.33
C MET A 84 -2.64 15.47 8.45
N THR A 85 -3.42 15.42 7.37
CA THR A 85 -4.83 15.81 7.40
C THR A 85 -5.65 14.81 8.22
N ALA A 86 -5.40 13.50 8.08
CA ALA A 86 -6.02 12.48 8.92
C ALA A 86 -5.70 12.66 10.42
N ASP A 87 -4.45 13.01 10.78
CA ASP A 87 -4.07 13.36 12.15
C ASP A 87 -4.92 14.52 12.70
N ALA A 88 -5.04 15.61 11.93
CA ALA A 88 -5.81 16.78 12.32
C ALA A 88 -7.30 16.48 12.50
N LEU A 89 -7.90 15.73 11.55
CA LEU A 89 -9.31 15.33 11.60
C LEU A 89 -9.60 14.39 12.78
N TYR A 90 -8.66 13.50 13.12
CA TYR A 90 -8.78 12.63 14.30
C TYR A 90 -8.71 13.43 15.60
N LYS A 91 -7.77 14.37 15.72
CA LYS A 91 -7.67 15.27 16.89
C LYS A 91 -8.92 16.14 17.04
N ALA A 92 -9.52 16.56 15.93
CA ALA A 92 -10.80 17.25 15.88
C ALA A 92 -12.02 16.34 16.14
N LYS A 93 -11.81 15.05 16.50
CA LYS A 93 -12.85 14.04 16.79
C LYS A 93 -13.78 13.73 15.62
N LYS A 94 -13.39 14.07 14.40
CA LYS A 94 -14.15 13.72 13.18
C LYS A 94 -13.85 12.30 12.70
N ILE A 95 -12.63 11.82 12.91
CA ILE A 95 -12.25 10.41 12.73
C ILE A 95 -12.30 9.71 14.10
N ARG A 96 -12.78 8.46 14.13
CA ARG A 96 -12.98 7.66 15.35
C ARG A 96 -12.29 6.30 15.22
N GLY A 97 -12.22 5.56 16.33
CA GLY A 97 -11.70 4.19 16.32
C GLY A 97 -10.21 4.14 16.00
N PHE A 98 -9.81 3.22 15.11
CA PHE A 98 -8.41 3.10 14.71
C PHE A 98 -8.06 4.07 13.58
N CYS A 99 -6.85 4.63 13.66
CA CYS A 99 -6.23 5.42 12.59
C CYS A 99 -4.71 5.25 12.67
N HIS A 100 -4.10 4.65 11.63
CA HIS A 100 -2.68 4.28 11.61
C HIS A 100 -1.95 5.04 10.49
N LEU A 101 -1.19 6.06 10.87
CA LEU A 101 -0.57 6.98 9.92
C LEU A 101 0.79 6.48 9.41
N ALA A 102 1.02 6.46 8.10
CA ALA A 102 2.29 6.04 7.50
C ALA A 102 3.36 7.14 7.41
N THR A 103 3.18 8.27 8.10
CA THR A 103 4.13 9.41 8.06
C THR A 103 5.56 8.97 8.38
N GLY A 104 6.47 9.17 7.42
CA GLY A 104 7.87 8.72 7.47
C GLY A 104 8.18 7.48 6.62
N GLN A 105 7.15 6.79 6.12
CA GLN A 105 7.27 5.58 5.30
C GLN A 105 6.80 5.80 3.85
N GLU A 106 6.71 7.05 3.38
CA GLU A 106 6.15 7.38 2.07
C GLU A 106 6.93 6.75 0.91
N ALA A 107 8.26 6.63 1.08
CA ALA A 107 9.14 6.00 0.11
C ALA A 107 8.73 4.57 -0.23
N ILE A 108 8.12 3.84 0.70
CA ILE A 108 7.70 2.46 0.45
C ILE A 108 6.53 2.42 -0.52
N ALA A 109 5.41 3.06 -0.19
CA ALA A 109 4.21 3.01 -1.04
C ALA A 109 4.48 3.56 -2.44
N VAL A 110 5.24 4.67 -2.53
CA VAL A 110 5.58 5.30 -3.80
C VAL A 110 6.61 4.50 -4.59
N GLY A 111 7.67 4.01 -3.94
CA GLY A 111 8.71 3.22 -4.60
C GLY A 111 8.17 1.89 -5.13
N VAL A 112 7.34 1.19 -4.34
CA VAL A 112 6.67 -0.04 -4.78
C VAL A 112 5.78 0.23 -5.99
N GLU A 113 4.88 1.22 -5.92
CA GLU A 113 3.96 1.50 -7.03
C GLU A 113 4.71 1.94 -8.30
N ALA A 114 5.83 2.67 -8.17
CA ALA A 114 6.65 3.07 -9.31
C ALA A 114 7.26 1.88 -10.09
N ALA A 115 7.39 0.71 -9.46
CA ALA A 115 7.90 -0.53 -10.06
C ALA A 115 6.79 -1.46 -10.58
N LEU A 116 5.58 -1.36 -10.01
CA LEU A 116 4.46 -2.23 -10.35
C LEU A 116 3.67 -1.71 -11.56
N THR A 117 2.87 -2.62 -12.13
CA THR A 117 1.82 -2.30 -13.09
C THR A 117 0.45 -2.37 -12.39
N PRO A 118 -0.61 -1.80 -12.98
CA PRO A 118 -1.96 -1.93 -12.43
C PRO A 118 -2.47 -3.38 -12.29
N GLN A 119 -1.88 -4.33 -13.03
CA GLN A 119 -2.24 -5.75 -13.00
C GLN A 119 -1.46 -6.55 -11.95
N ASP A 120 -0.35 -6.02 -11.42
CA ASP A 120 0.34 -6.62 -10.29
C ASP A 120 -0.53 -6.46 -9.04
N GLN A 121 -0.44 -7.41 -8.11
CA GLN A 121 -1.34 -7.48 -6.96
C GLN A 121 -0.63 -7.00 -5.69
N LEU A 122 -1.36 -6.29 -4.83
CA LEU A 122 -0.81 -5.79 -3.57
C LEU A 122 -1.77 -6.06 -2.41
N ILE A 123 -1.24 -6.49 -1.28
CA ILE A 123 -1.99 -6.64 -0.03
C ILE A 123 -1.12 -6.23 1.16
N THR A 124 -1.70 -5.53 2.14
CA THR A 124 -0.98 -5.08 3.34
C THR A 124 -1.86 -5.13 4.60
N ALA A 125 -1.28 -4.76 5.74
CA ALA A 125 -1.96 -4.63 7.02
C ALA A 125 -2.77 -3.32 7.11
N TYR A 126 -3.20 -2.94 8.31
CA TYR A 126 -4.05 -1.78 8.56
C TYR A 126 -3.40 -0.40 8.33
N ARG A 127 -2.08 -0.30 8.10
CA ARG A 127 -1.38 0.97 7.83
C ARG A 127 -1.33 1.23 6.32
N CYS A 128 -2.50 1.47 5.72
CA CYS A 128 -2.70 1.28 4.29
C CYS A 128 -3.07 2.54 3.49
N HIS A 129 -3.17 3.73 4.09
CA HIS A 129 -3.71 4.90 3.39
C HIS A 129 -2.86 5.27 2.15
N GLY A 130 -1.53 5.30 2.29
CA GLY A 130 -0.60 5.55 1.18
C GLY A 130 -0.74 4.52 0.05
N PHE A 131 -0.78 3.23 0.37
CA PHE A 131 -1.03 2.18 -0.63
C PHE A 131 -2.40 2.32 -1.28
N THR A 132 -3.44 2.64 -0.53
CA THR A 132 -4.78 2.84 -1.07
C THR A 132 -4.79 3.97 -2.10
N TYR A 133 -4.11 5.09 -1.80
CA TYR A 133 -3.95 6.19 -2.73
C TYR A 133 -3.18 5.79 -3.99
N MET A 134 -2.01 5.17 -3.82
CA MET A 134 -1.17 4.74 -4.93
C MET A 134 -1.86 3.71 -5.83
N ARG A 135 -2.74 2.87 -5.26
CA ARG A 135 -3.50 1.83 -5.96
C ARG A 135 -4.85 2.30 -6.51
N GLY A 136 -5.06 3.62 -6.59
CA GLY A 136 -6.17 4.24 -7.32
C GLY A 136 -7.34 4.71 -6.46
N GLY A 137 -7.25 4.63 -5.13
CA GLY A 137 -8.18 5.30 -4.23
C GLY A 137 -8.03 6.82 -4.35
N SER A 138 -9.14 7.53 -4.57
CA SER A 138 -9.10 9.00 -4.61
C SER A 138 -8.92 9.56 -3.19
N LEU A 139 -8.28 10.73 -3.06
CA LEU A 139 -8.13 11.41 -1.77
C LEU A 139 -9.47 11.62 -1.06
N VAL A 140 -10.51 11.97 -1.84
CA VAL A 140 -11.88 12.13 -1.32
C VAL A 140 -12.40 10.81 -0.76
N SER A 141 -12.29 9.71 -1.51
CA SER A 141 -12.80 8.39 -1.06
C SER A 141 -12.08 7.87 0.18
N ILE A 142 -10.78 8.14 0.31
CA ILE A 142 -9.98 7.73 1.48
C ILE A 142 -10.37 8.58 2.70
N LEU A 143 -10.41 9.91 2.56
CA LEU A 143 -10.77 10.81 3.66
C LEU A 143 -12.23 10.64 4.08
N ALA A 144 -13.14 10.42 3.14
CA ALA A 144 -14.54 10.14 3.41
C ALA A 144 -14.71 8.81 4.17
N GLU A 145 -13.92 7.78 3.83
CA GLU A 145 -13.95 6.51 4.57
C GLU A 145 -13.44 6.67 6.01
N LEU A 146 -12.36 7.45 6.21
CA LEU A 146 -11.86 7.78 7.55
C LEU A 146 -12.90 8.54 8.38
N LEU A 147 -13.66 9.42 7.74
CA LEU A 147 -14.75 10.19 8.35
C LEU A 147 -16.05 9.39 8.50
N GLY A 148 -16.10 8.14 8.02
CA GLY A 148 -17.29 7.28 8.05
C GLY A 148 -18.44 7.78 7.18
N ARG A 149 -18.13 8.37 6.02
CA ARG A 149 -19.11 8.98 5.10
C ARG A 149 -19.45 8.08 3.91
N ARG A 150 -20.59 8.37 3.28
CA ARG A 150 -21.16 7.59 2.16
C ARG A 150 -20.22 7.52 0.96
N ASP A 151 -19.50 8.60 0.66
CA ASP A 151 -18.53 8.64 -0.46
C ASP A 151 -17.19 7.96 -0.14
N GLY A 152 -17.08 7.34 1.04
CA GLY A 152 -15.96 6.51 1.41
C GLY A 152 -15.75 5.36 0.44
N ILE A 153 -14.49 4.95 0.25
CA ILE A 153 -14.14 3.85 -0.66
C ILE A 153 -14.84 2.52 -0.32
N SER A 154 -15.23 2.34 0.94
CA SER A 154 -16.03 1.23 1.45
C SER A 154 -17.37 1.73 2.03
N LYS A 155 -17.86 2.88 1.54
CA LYS A 155 -19.11 3.55 1.94
C LYS A 155 -19.23 3.81 3.45
N GLY A 156 -18.12 4.06 4.13
CA GLY A 156 -18.08 4.29 5.58
C GLY A 156 -18.24 3.02 6.42
N LYS A 157 -18.27 1.83 5.82
CA LYS A 157 -18.38 0.55 6.54
C LYS A 157 -17.04 0.00 7.04
N GLY A 158 -15.94 0.38 6.41
CA GLY A 158 -14.61 -0.19 6.67
C GLY A 158 -13.75 0.63 7.63
N GLY A 159 -13.80 1.96 7.52
CA GLY A 159 -12.93 2.88 8.23
C GLY A 159 -11.46 2.77 7.82
N SER A 160 -10.54 3.23 8.69
CA SER A 160 -9.10 3.34 8.40
C SER A 160 -8.44 2.03 7.95
N MET A 161 -8.87 0.90 8.52
CA MET A 161 -8.16 -0.36 8.35
C MET A 161 -8.60 -1.14 7.11
N HIS A 162 -9.76 -0.84 6.51
CA HIS A 162 -10.41 -1.71 5.52
C HIS A 162 -10.81 -0.93 4.26
N MET A 163 -9.79 -0.52 3.52
CA MET A 163 -9.92 0.14 2.22
C MET A 163 -9.46 -0.80 1.12
N PHE A 164 -10.22 -0.96 0.04
CA PHE A 164 -9.91 -1.86 -1.07
C PHE A 164 -9.93 -1.08 -2.39
N ALA A 165 -9.07 -1.46 -3.34
CA ALA A 165 -9.01 -0.83 -4.66
C ALA A 165 -8.68 -1.89 -5.73
N PRO A 166 -8.81 -1.59 -7.04
CA PRO A 166 -8.41 -2.53 -8.09
C PRO A 166 -6.98 -3.05 -7.88
N SER A 167 -6.83 -4.37 -7.88
CA SER A 167 -5.56 -5.06 -7.62
C SER A 167 -4.89 -4.66 -6.29
N PHE A 168 -5.66 -4.19 -5.32
CA PHE A 168 -5.26 -3.91 -3.95
C PHE A 168 -6.27 -4.56 -2.99
N TYR A 169 -5.85 -5.68 -2.39
CA TYR A 169 -6.69 -6.51 -1.52
C TYR A 169 -6.72 -6.01 -0.08
N GLY A 170 -6.48 -4.71 0.06
CA GLY A 170 -6.85 -3.90 1.18
C GLY A 170 -5.89 -3.86 2.34
N GLY A 171 -6.32 -3.06 3.31
CA GLY A 171 -5.80 -3.10 4.67
C GLY A 171 -6.48 -4.21 5.47
N ASN A 172 -5.66 -4.93 6.23
CA ASN A 172 -6.09 -6.08 7.01
C ASN A 172 -5.80 -5.83 8.50
N GLY A 173 -6.83 -5.95 9.33
CA GLY A 173 -6.76 -5.65 10.77
C GLY A 173 -6.15 -6.75 11.62
N ILE A 174 -6.14 -8.00 11.13
CA ILE A 174 -5.61 -9.15 11.86
C ILE A 174 -4.14 -9.36 11.49
N VAL A 175 -3.25 -9.17 12.46
CA VAL A 175 -1.81 -9.18 12.27
C VAL A 175 -1.34 -10.51 11.66
N GLY A 176 -0.76 -10.44 10.46
CA GLY A 176 -0.18 -11.59 9.75
C GLY A 176 -1.18 -12.34 8.86
N ALA A 177 -2.49 -12.11 8.99
CA ALA A 177 -3.51 -12.83 8.22
C ALA A 177 -3.46 -12.49 6.72
N GLN A 178 -2.96 -11.31 6.36
CA GLN A 178 -2.82 -10.91 4.97
C GLN A 178 -1.70 -11.65 4.22
N VAL A 179 -0.77 -12.29 4.94
CA VAL A 179 0.37 -12.97 4.32
C VAL A 179 -0.06 -14.27 3.61
N PRO A 180 -0.82 -15.17 4.26
CA PRO A 180 -1.44 -16.30 3.55
C PRO A 180 -2.38 -15.86 2.42
N LEU A 181 -3.14 -14.78 2.60
CA LEU A 181 -4.01 -14.24 1.55
C LEU A 181 -3.20 -13.78 0.33
N GLY A 182 -2.07 -13.09 0.55
CA GLY A 182 -1.12 -12.72 -0.50
C GLY A 182 -0.55 -13.93 -1.24
N ALA A 183 -0.16 -14.99 -0.52
CA ALA A 183 0.25 -16.25 -1.14
C ALA A 183 -0.88 -16.89 -1.97
N GLY A 184 -2.13 -16.85 -1.49
CA GLY A 184 -3.30 -17.32 -2.23
C GLY A 184 -3.58 -16.52 -3.51
N ILE A 185 -3.41 -15.19 -3.46
CA ILE A 185 -3.51 -14.32 -4.65
C ILE A 185 -2.41 -14.68 -5.65
N ALA A 186 -1.17 -14.90 -5.19
CA ALA A 186 -0.07 -15.33 -6.05
C ALA A 186 -0.33 -16.70 -6.69
N PHE A 187 -0.91 -17.63 -5.92
CA PHE A 187 -1.38 -18.91 -6.43
C PHE A 187 -2.41 -18.72 -7.55
N ALA A 188 -3.39 -17.84 -7.38
CA ALA A 188 -4.37 -17.54 -8.41
C ALA A 188 -3.72 -16.96 -9.68
N GLN A 189 -2.74 -16.05 -9.56
CA GLN A 189 -2.01 -15.53 -10.72
C GLN A 189 -1.29 -16.66 -11.48
N LYS A 190 -0.59 -17.55 -10.77
CA LYS A 190 0.07 -18.71 -11.36
C LYS A 190 -0.94 -19.66 -12.01
N TYR A 191 -2.03 -19.97 -11.33
CA TYR A 191 -3.08 -20.89 -11.79
C TYR A 191 -3.75 -20.40 -13.08
N LEU A 192 -4.00 -19.10 -13.18
CA LEU A 192 -4.60 -18.46 -14.36
C LEU A 192 -3.59 -18.20 -15.49
N GLY A 193 -2.30 -18.44 -15.27
CA GLY A 193 -1.25 -18.14 -16.25
C GLY A 193 -0.98 -16.65 -16.44
N ASN A 194 -1.35 -15.81 -15.47
CA ASN A 194 -1.10 -14.38 -15.52
C ASN A 194 0.38 -14.10 -15.21
N LYS A 195 1.06 -13.37 -16.09
CA LYS A 195 2.46 -12.96 -15.89
C LYS A 195 2.55 -11.68 -15.05
N THR A 196 2.04 -11.76 -13.83
CA THR A 196 2.02 -10.66 -12.84
C THR A 196 2.59 -11.15 -11.52
N THR A 197 3.01 -10.22 -10.67
CA THR A 197 3.53 -10.52 -9.32
C THR A 197 2.53 -10.14 -8.24
N THR A 198 2.66 -10.74 -7.05
CA THR A 198 1.91 -10.36 -5.86
C THR A 198 2.84 -9.92 -4.75
N PHE A 199 2.66 -8.68 -4.28
CA PHE A 199 3.39 -8.12 -3.15
C PHE A 199 2.54 -8.24 -1.88
N ALA A 200 3.03 -9.03 -0.92
CA ALA A 200 2.35 -9.32 0.34
C ALA A 200 3.13 -8.71 1.51
N LEU A 201 2.65 -7.56 1.99
CA LEU A 201 3.34 -6.76 3.00
C LEU A 201 2.87 -7.07 4.42
N TYR A 202 3.80 -7.02 5.37
CA TYR A 202 3.58 -7.20 6.81
C TYR A 202 4.63 -6.42 7.61
N GLY A 203 4.35 -6.09 8.89
CA GLY A 203 5.30 -5.36 9.74
C GLY A 203 6.27 -6.26 10.49
N ASP A 204 7.31 -5.68 11.11
CA ASP A 204 8.29 -6.41 11.94
C ASP A 204 7.64 -7.22 13.07
N GLY A 205 6.62 -6.68 13.75
CA GLY A 205 5.86 -7.44 14.74
C GLY A 205 5.05 -8.60 14.16
N ALA A 206 4.58 -8.48 12.91
CA ALA A 206 3.85 -9.55 12.22
C ALA A 206 4.77 -10.67 11.73
N ALA A 207 6.08 -10.41 11.59
CA ALA A 207 7.07 -11.38 11.13
C ALA A 207 7.26 -12.59 12.06
N ASN A 208 6.64 -12.58 13.25
CA ASN A 208 6.66 -13.68 14.22
C ASN A 208 5.36 -14.50 14.22
N GLN A 209 4.40 -14.20 13.34
CA GLN A 209 3.17 -14.98 13.20
C GLN A 209 3.45 -16.33 12.52
N GLY A 210 2.95 -17.43 13.09
CA GLY A 210 3.19 -18.78 12.55
C GLY A 210 2.74 -18.96 11.10
N GLN A 211 1.57 -18.42 10.76
CA GLN A 211 1.00 -18.46 9.41
C GLN A 211 1.89 -17.79 8.33
N VAL A 212 2.80 -16.90 8.71
CA VAL A 212 3.79 -16.31 7.79
C VAL A 212 4.79 -17.38 7.34
N PHE A 213 5.26 -18.23 8.25
CA PHE A 213 6.17 -19.34 7.94
C PHE A 213 5.49 -20.45 7.15
N GLU A 214 4.23 -20.75 7.46
CA GLU A 214 3.41 -21.68 6.66
C GLU A 214 3.28 -21.17 5.22
N SER A 215 3.06 -19.86 5.05
CA SER A 215 2.98 -19.21 3.73
C SER A 215 4.29 -19.30 2.97
N TYR A 216 5.44 -19.09 3.62
CA TYR A 216 6.75 -19.27 3.00
C TYR A 216 6.93 -20.68 2.46
N ASN A 217 6.63 -21.70 3.28
CA ASN A 217 6.79 -23.09 2.89
C ASN A 217 5.97 -23.44 1.65
N MET A 218 4.67 -23.11 1.66
CA MET A 218 3.79 -23.38 0.53
C MET A 218 4.15 -22.57 -0.71
N ALA A 219 4.49 -21.29 -0.53
CA ALA A 219 4.85 -20.43 -1.66
C ALA A 219 6.12 -20.91 -2.35
N LYS A 220 7.12 -21.39 -1.59
CA LYS A 220 8.33 -21.96 -2.16
C LYS A 220 8.07 -23.32 -2.79
N LEU A 221 7.33 -24.19 -2.11
CA LEU A 221 6.97 -25.52 -2.62
C LEU A 221 6.26 -25.46 -3.98
N TRP A 222 5.45 -24.42 -4.19
CA TRP A 222 4.72 -24.23 -5.44
C TRP A 222 5.32 -23.18 -6.36
N ASP A 223 6.53 -22.68 -6.10
CA ASP A 223 7.17 -21.57 -6.83
C ASP A 223 6.18 -20.46 -7.23
N LEU A 224 5.53 -19.89 -6.22
CA LEU A 224 4.54 -18.84 -6.41
C LEU A 224 5.22 -17.50 -6.76
N PRO A 225 4.61 -16.66 -7.62
CA PRO A 225 5.10 -15.32 -7.91
C PRO A 225 4.74 -14.33 -6.80
N CYS A 226 5.22 -14.60 -5.57
CA CYS A 226 4.93 -13.82 -4.38
C CYS A 226 6.21 -13.19 -3.81
N VAL A 227 6.17 -11.88 -3.59
CA VAL A 227 7.20 -11.13 -2.85
C VAL A 227 6.64 -10.85 -1.46
N PHE A 228 7.22 -11.47 -0.45
CA PHE A 228 6.89 -11.24 0.95
C PHE A 228 7.72 -10.07 1.47
N ILE A 229 7.09 -9.04 2.01
CA ILE A 229 7.76 -7.79 2.35
C ILE A 229 7.54 -7.45 3.82
N CYS A 230 8.61 -7.42 4.59
CA CYS A 230 8.62 -6.91 5.96
C CYS A 230 8.88 -5.40 5.96
N GLU A 231 7.89 -4.59 6.32
CA GLU A 231 8.06 -3.18 6.66
C GLU A 231 8.60 -3.07 8.09
N ASN A 232 9.93 -3.05 8.23
CA ASN A 232 10.61 -2.97 9.53
C ASN A 232 10.74 -1.51 9.96
N ASN A 233 9.75 -1.02 10.71
CA ASN A 233 9.78 0.31 11.32
C ASN A 233 10.28 0.32 12.77
N LYS A 234 10.98 -0.76 13.15
CA LYS A 234 11.65 -1.01 14.44
C LYS A 234 10.73 -1.34 15.62
N TYR A 235 9.41 -1.17 15.50
CA TYR A 235 8.48 -1.31 16.63
C TYR A 235 7.13 -1.95 16.25
N GLY A 236 6.92 -3.17 16.73
CA GLY A 236 5.61 -3.82 16.78
C GLY A 236 4.74 -3.24 17.90
N MET A 237 3.84 -2.32 17.56
CA MET A 237 3.11 -1.51 18.54
C MET A 237 4.04 -0.73 19.47
N GLY A 238 4.28 -1.21 20.69
CA GLY A 238 5.22 -0.62 21.65
C GLY A 238 6.45 -1.48 21.94
N THR A 239 6.60 -2.62 21.27
CA THR A 239 7.70 -3.56 21.51
C THR A 239 8.75 -3.41 20.42
N ALA A 240 9.98 -3.04 20.81
CA ALA A 240 11.11 -2.93 19.90
C ALA A 240 11.45 -4.29 19.26
N ALA A 241 11.92 -4.28 18.01
CA ALA A 241 12.25 -5.47 17.23
C ALA A 241 13.15 -6.47 17.98
N ASN A 242 14.20 -5.97 18.65
CA ASN A 242 15.15 -6.79 19.42
C ASN A 242 14.56 -7.41 20.70
N ARG A 243 13.37 -6.97 21.13
CA ARG A 243 12.63 -7.54 22.26
C ARG A 243 11.54 -8.51 21.82
N ALA A 244 11.15 -8.48 20.54
CA ALA A 244 10.11 -9.32 19.97
C ALA A 244 10.67 -10.48 19.14
N SER A 245 11.85 -10.32 18.55
CA SER A 245 12.45 -11.28 17.61
C SER A 245 13.85 -11.67 18.05
N ALA A 246 14.12 -12.97 18.16
CA ALA A 246 15.46 -13.49 18.48
C ALA A 246 16.50 -13.16 17.40
N SER A 247 16.06 -13.09 16.13
CA SER A 247 16.83 -12.50 15.03
C SER A 247 16.02 -11.37 14.41
N THR A 248 16.65 -10.21 14.28
CA THR A 248 16.08 -9.00 13.64
C THR A 248 16.48 -8.87 12.17
N GLU A 249 17.04 -9.91 11.56
CA GLU A 249 17.34 -9.98 10.13
C GLU A 249 16.11 -10.52 9.38
N TYR A 250 15.10 -9.68 9.19
CA TYR A 250 13.78 -10.11 8.73
C TYR A 250 13.79 -10.71 7.31
N HIS A 251 14.64 -10.19 6.42
CA HIS A 251 14.85 -10.73 5.07
C HIS A 251 15.42 -12.15 5.03
N LYS A 252 15.99 -12.67 6.14
CA LYS A 252 16.54 -14.04 6.23
C LYS A 252 15.58 -15.04 6.88
N ARG A 253 14.43 -14.59 7.38
CA ARG A 253 13.57 -15.39 8.28
C ARG A 253 12.98 -16.65 7.63
N ALA A 254 12.84 -16.67 6.31
CA ALA A 254 12.36 -17.87 5.61
C ALA A 254 13.42 -18.97 5.49
N GLY A 255 14.71 -18.67 5.68
CA GLY A 255 15.81 -19.62 5.58
C GLY A 255 16.12 -20.08 4.16
N TYR A 256 15.19 -20.79 3.52
CA TYR A 256 15.35 -21.39 2.18
C TYR A 256 14.76 -20.54 1.04
N ILE A 257 14.19 -19.36 1.35
CA ILE A 257 13.72 -18.41 0.34
C ILE A 257 14.74 -17.27 0.26
N PRO A 258 15.26 -16.95 -0.94
CA PRO A 258 16.17 -15.84 -1.11
C PRO A 258 15.49 -14.49 -0.80
N GLY A 259 16.30 -13.48 -0.55
CA GLY A 259 15.77 -12.21 -0.09
C GLY A 259 16.75 -11.05 -0.16
N CYS A 260 16.29 -9.89 0.29
CA CYS A 260 17.17 -8.73 0.45
C CYS A 260 16.63 -7.76 1.52
N ARG A 261 17.54 -7.04 2.16
CA ARG A 261 17.23 -5.86 2.98
C ARG A 261 17.49 -4.61 2.18
N VAL A 262 16.54 -3.69 2.22
CA VAL A 262 16.51 -2.48 1.40
C VAL A 262 16.34 -1.27 2.32
N ASP A 263 17.03 -0.18 1.99
CA ASP A 263 16.78 1.11 2.60
C ASP A 263 15.36 1.60 2.24
N GLY A 264 14.42 1.44 3.17
CA GLY A 264 13.03 1.85 3.03
C GLY A 264 12.80 3.35 3.24
N MET A 265 13.86 4.14 3.45
CA MET A 265 13.83 5.60 3.50
C MET A 265 14.27 6.24 2.17
N ASP A 266 14.82 5.47 1.22
CA ASP A 266 15.14 5.92 -0.14
C ASP A 266 14.13 5.32 -1.14
N ALA A 267 13.27 6.17 -1.71
CA ALA A 267 12.24 5.74 -2.66
C ALA A 267 12.82 5.09 -3.93
N LEU A 268 14.05 5.45 -4.33
CA LEU A 268 14.72 4.84 -5.49
C LEU A 268 15.31 3.48 -5.15
N ALA A 269 15.77 3.26 -3.91
CA ALA A 269 16.16 1.92 -3.45
C ALA A 269 14.96 0.98 -3.39
N VAL A 270 13.83 1.45 -2.85
CA VAL A 270 12.56 0.70 -2.85
C VAL A 270 12.11 0.39 -4.29
N PHE A 271 12.11 1.39 -5.18
CA PHE A 271 11.75 1.22 -6.59
C PHE A 271 12.61 0.16 -7.26
N ARG A 272 13.94 0.27 -7.16
CA ARG A 272 14.85 -0.66 -7.84
C ARG A 272 14.74 -2.08 -7.33
N ALA A 273 14.65 -2.25 -6.00
CA ALA A 273 14.49 -3.57 -5.41
C ALA A 273 13.12 -4.20 -5.76
N SER A 274 12.06 -3.39 -5.82
CA SER A 274 10.72 -3.85 -6.21
C SER A 274 10.65 -4.25 -7.68
N GLU A 275 11.29 -3.50 -8.57
CA GLU A 275 11.39 -3.81 -10.00
C GLU A 275 12.11 -5.15 -10.21
N TRP A 276 13.26 -5.34 -9.56
CA TRP A 276 13.97 -6.60 -9.57
C TRP A 276 13.14 -7.77 -9.00
N ALA A 277 12.45 -7.57 -7.88
CA ALA A 277 11.65 -8.63 -7.25
C ALA A 277 10.44 -9.03 -8.12
N LYS A 278 9.85 -8.06 -8.81
CA LYS A 278 8.85 -8.32 -9.85
C LYS A 278 9.43 -9.17 -10.97
N GLU A 279 10.55 -8.75 -11.57
CA GLU A 279 11.22 -9.50 -12.64
C GLU A 279 11.58 -10.93 -12.21
N TRP A 280 12.09 -11.09 -10.99
CA TRP A 280 12.41 -12.38 -10.40
C TRP A 280 11.18 -13.31 -10.38
N THR A 281 10.09 -12.83 -9.78
CA THR A 281 8.88 -13.64 -9.58
C THR A 281 8.19 -13.97 -10.91
N ILE A 282 8.08 -13.01 -11.84
CA ILE A 282 7.46 -13.27 -13.16
C ILE A 282 8.33 -14.18 -14.05
N SER A 283 9.64 -14.26 -13.82
CA SER A 283 10.55 -15.18 -14.51
C SER A 283 10.43 -16.64 -14.02
N GLY A 284 9.60 -16.89 -13.01
CA GLY A 284 9.33 -18.24 -12.50
C GLY A 284 10.34 -18.74 -11.47
N LYS A 285 11.19 -17.87 -10.90
CA LYS A 285 12.18 -18.22 -9.86
C LYS A 285 11.58 -18.46 -8.47
N GLY A 286 10.25 -18.44 -8.36
CA GLY A 286 9.52 -18.59 -7.12
C GLY A 286 9.53 -17.33 -6.25
N PRO A 287 9.24 -17.45 -4.93
CA PRO A 287 9.05 -16.31 -4.06
C PRO A 287 10.35 -15.65 -3.61
N LEU A 288 10.22 -14.44 -3.04
CA LEU A 288 11.29 -13.69 -2.37
C LEU A 288 10.83 -13.19 -0.99
N VAL A 289 11.78 -12.97 -0.07
CA VAL A 289 11.53 -12.25 1.18
C VAL A 289 12.35 -10.95 1.22
N MET A 290 11.68 -9.81 1.21
CA MET A 290 12.30 -8.50 1.30
C MET A 290 12.06 -7.84 2.67
N GLU A 291 13.00 -7.02 3.11
CA GLU A 291 12.87 -6.18 4.30
C GLU A 291 13.09 -4.72 3.92
N PHE A 292 12.04 -3.89 4.02
CA PHE A 292 12.20 -2.45 3.97
C PHE A 292 12.51 -1.92 5.37
N THR A 293 13.75 -1.50 5.58
CA THR A 293 14.13 -0.80 6.82
C THR A 293 13.66 0.63 6.74
N THR A 294 12.66 0.98 7.56
CA THR A 294 12.00 2.29 7.50
C THR A 294 11.72 2.82 8.91
N TYR A 295 10.95 3.90 9.01
CA TYR A 295 10.58 4.48 10.30
C TYR A 295 9.23 5.21 10.25
N ARG A 296 8.39 4.97 11.27
CA ARG A 296 7.15 5.73 11.48
C ARG A 296 7.36 6.86 12.49
N TYR A 297 7.03 8.10 12.12
CA TYR A 297 7.19 9.24 13.03
C TYR A 297 6.12 9.32 14.10
N GLY A 298 4.87 8.96 13.77
CA GLY A 298 3.80 8.85 14.74
C GLY A 298 3.94 7.61 15.61
N GLY A 299 3.16 7.54 16.70
CA GLY A 299 2.97 6.31 17.47
C GLY A 299 2.33 5.19 16.64
N HIS A 300 1.98 4.08 17.30
CA HIS A 300 1.43 2.93 16.59
C HIS A 300 0.15 3.30 15.84
N SER A 301 -0.78 3.95 16.55
CA SER A 301 -2.03 4.52 16.09
C SER A 301 -2.25 5.88 16.76
N MET A 302 -3.33 6.56 16.42
CA MET A 302 -3.69 7.84 17.05
C MET A 302 -3.96 7.78 18.57
N SER A 303 -4.19 6.60 19.16
CA SER A 303 -4.32 6.43 20.61
C SER A 303 -2.98 6.24 21.33
N ASP A 304 -1.89 6.06 20.59
CA ASP A 304 -0.55 5.84 21.13
C ASP A 304 0.33 7.07 20.86
N PRO A 305 0.76 7.81 21.89
CA PRO A 305 1.70 8.92 21.74
C PRO A 305 3.09 8.51 21.23
N GLY A 306 3.48 7.25 21.42
CA GLY A 306 4.75 6.70 20.94
C GLY A 306 5.99 7.14 21.72
N THR A 307 5.84 7.67 22.94
CA THR A 307 6.94 8.21 23.76
C THR A 307 7.32 7.33 24.96
N THR A 308 6.60 6.24 25.21
CA THR A 308 6.85 5.35 26.38
C THR A 308 7.88 4.26 26.08
N TYR A 309 8.21 4.03 24.82
CA TYR A 309 9.08 2.93 24.36
C TYR A 309 10.21 3.38 23.42
N ARG A 310 10.32 4.69 23.17
CA ARG A 310 11.37 5.34 22.36
C ARG A 310 11.44 6.83 22.67
N THR A 311 12.57 7.46 22.40
CA THR A 311 12.79 8.88 22.76
C THR A 311 12.31 9.81 21.64
N ARG A 312 12.02 11.07 22.01
CA ARG A 312 11.74 12.12 21.01
C ARG A 312 12.97 12.42 20.15
N ASP A 313 14.17 12.32 20.74
CA ASP A 313 15.45 12.55 20.06
C ASP A 313 15.68 11.52 18.95
N GLU A 314 15.34 10.24 19.18
CA GLU A 314 15.41 9.21 18.13
C GLU A 314 14.52 9.56 16.94
N ILE A 315 13.27 9.96 17.19
CA ILE A 315 12.32 10.35 16.13
C ILE A 315 12.83 11.60 15.39
N GLN A 316 13.34 12.59 16.12
CA GLN A 316 13.87 13.82 15.55
C GLN A 316 15.12 13.54 14.70
N GLN A 317 16.03 12.71 15.19
CA GLN A 317 17.23 12.28 14.48
C GLN A 317 16.85 11.56 13.19
N MET A 318 15.94 10.57 13.25
CA MET A 318 15.46 9.88 12.05
C MET A 318 14.86 10.84 11.03
N ARG A 319 14.05 11.80 11.48
CA ARG A 319 13.46 12.80 10.59
C ARG A 319 14.51 13.74 10.01
N SER A 320 15.48 14.21 10.78
CA SER A 320 16.45 15.20 10.29
C SER A 320 17.49 14.62 9.35
N THR A 321 17.85 13.34 9.52
CA THR A 321 18.91 12.70 8.73
C THR A 321 18.40 11.84 7.58
N SER A 322 17.17 11.31 7.69
CA SER A 322 16.72 10.21 6.81
C SER A 322 15.32 10.41 6.24
N ASP A 323 14.68 11.59 6.36
CA ASP A 323 13.33 11.77 5.85
C ASP A 323 13.26 11.55 4.32
N PRO A 324 12.36 10.68 3.82
CA PRO A 324 12.34 10.28 2.42
C PRO A 324 12.02 11.45 1.49
N LEU A 325 11.20 12.39 1.94
CA LEU A 325 10.78 13.55 1.16
C LEU A 325 11.91 14.59 1.09
N MET A 326 12.59 14.85 2.21
CA MET A 326 13.76 15.74 2.22
C MET A 326 14.92 15.18 1.39
N ASN A 327 15.18 13.87 1.47
CA ASN A 327 16.22 13.21 0.69
C ASN A 327 15.93 13.27 -0.82
N MET A 328 14.69 13.02 -1.23
CA MET A 328 14.29 13.15 -2.64
C MET A 328 14.33 14.60 -3.13
N LYS A 329 13.88 15.57 -2.33
CA LYS A 329 14.01 17.00 -2.64
C LYS A 329 15.48 17.37 -2.90
N LYS A 330 16.37 16.98 -1.99
CA LYS A 330 17.81 17.26 -2.13
C LYS A 330 18.36 16.66 -3.42
N ARG A 331 18.00 15.40 -3.73
CA ARG A 331 18.43 14.72 -4.96
C ARG A 331 17.97 15.46 -6.22
N LEU A 332 16.70 15.87 -6.28
CA LEU A 332 16.14 16.62 -7.41
C LEU A 332 16.85 17.95 -7.66
N ILE A 333 17.21 18.67 -6.59
CA ILE A 333 17.93 19.95 -6.66
C ILE A 333 19.39 19.72 -7.07
N ASP A 334 20.09 18.79 -6.42
CA ASP A 334 21.51 18.51 -6.70
C ASP A 334 21.72 18.05 -8.15
N MET A 335 20.73 17.35 -8.73
CA MET A 335 20.75 16.91 -10.13
C MET A 335 20.27 17.97 -11.13
N ASN A 336 19.91 19.19 -10.67
CA ASN A 336 19.30 20.25 -11.49
C ASN A 336 18.03 19.80 -12.24
N ILE A 337 17.27 18.87 -11.66
CA ILE A 337 15.99 18.41 -12.22
C ILE A 337 14.86 19.37 -11.84
N ALA A 338 14.90 19.94 -10.63
CA ALA A 338 13.98 20.97 -10.19
C ALA A 338 14.69 21.98 -9.30
N THR A 339 14.22 23.23 -9.38
CA THR A 339 14.62 24.31 -8.49
C THR A 339 13.85 24.24 -7.17
N GLU A 340 14.36 24.93 -6.14
CA GLU A 340 13.67 25.04 -4.87
C GLU A 340 12.28 25.72 -4.98
N ALA A 341 12.12 26.65 -5.93
CA ALA A 341 10.84 27.29 -6.20
C ALA A 341 9.81 26.31 -6.78
N GLU A 342 10.21 25.44 -7.70
CA GLU A 342 9.35 24.40 -8.30
C GLU A 342 8.95 23.36 -7.25
N ILE A 343 9.90 22.89 -6.44
CA ILE A 343 9.60 21.97 -5.32
C ILE A 343 8.57 22.58 -4.36
N LYS A 344 8.75 23.86 -3.98
CA LYS A 344 7.81 24.57 -3.12
C LYS A 344 6.42 24.71 -3.77
N ALA A 345 6.36 24.86 -5.10
CA ALA A 345 5.10 24.89 -5.84
C ALA A 345 4.39 23.52 -5.77
N ILE A 346 5.12 22.41 -5.94
CA ILE A 346 4.59 21.05 -5.79
C ILE A 346 4.02 20.83 -4.39
N ASP A 347 4.74 21.24 -3.34
CA ASP A 347 4.26 21.09 -1.96
C ASP A 347 3.00 21.92 -1.66
N LYS A 348 2.91 23.12 -2.26
CA LYS A 348 1.73 23.98 -2.14
C LYS A 348 0.52 23.37 -2.85
N GLU A 349 0.71 22.82 -4.05
CA GLU A 349 -0.38 22.20 -4.79
C GLU A 349 -0.81 20.88 -4.14
N SER A 350 0.13 20.04 -3.70
CA SER A 350 -0.15 18.81 -2.94
C SER A 350 -0.99 19.10 -1.71
N ARG A 351 -0.65 20.18 -0.97
CA ARG A 351 -1.47 20.64 0.16
C ARG A 351 -2.87 21.06 -0.29
N LYS A 352 -2.97 21.90 -1.32
CA LYS A 352 -4.26 22.41 -1.83
C LYS A 352 -5.17 21.27 -2.27
N LEU A 353 -4.64 20.26 -2.95
CA LEU A 353 -5.38 19.07 -3.38
C LEU A 353 -5.96 18.29 -2.19
N VAL A 354 -5.13 18.01 -1.18
CA VAL A 354 -5.58 17.29 0.02
C VAL A 354 -6.56 18.12 0.86
N ASP A 355 -6.31 19.42 1.02
CA ASP A 355 -7.21 20.34 1.75
C ASP A 355 -8.59 20.43 1.05
N GLN A 356 -8.61 20.43 -0.28
CA GLN A 356 -9.85 20.40 -1.05
C GLN A 356 -10.58 19.07 -0.92
N ALA A 357 -9.87 17.95 -1.03
CA ALA A 357 -10.44 16.61 -0.85
C ALA A 357 -11.03 16.41 0.56
N ALA A 358 -10.40 16.98 1.58
CA ALA A 358 -10.91 16.96 2.95
C ALA A 358 -12.24 17.71 3.08
N LYS A 359 -12.36 18.90 2.47
CA LYS A 359 -13.62 19.66 2.46
C LYS A 359 -14.74 18.89 1.77
N GLU A 360 -14.45 18.27 0.63
CA GLU A 360 -15.41 17.44 -0.10
C GLU A 360 -15.84 16.22 0.73
N ALA A 361 -14.88 15.52 1.33
CA ALA A 361 -15.15 14.38 2.20
C ALA A 361 -15.98 14.76 3.44
N GLU A 362 -15.73 15.92 4.05
CA GLU A 362 -16.52 16.43 5.17
C GLU A 362 -17.94 16.83 4.78
N ALA A 363 -18.14 17.30 3.54
CA ALA A 363 -19.46 17.65 3.00
C ALA A 363 -20.28 16.40 2.63
N SER A 364 -19.65 15.24 2.47
CA SER A 364 -20.32 13.96 2.20
C SER A 364 -21.26 13.56 3.34
N THR A 365 -22.44 13.05 3.01
CA THR A 365 -23.43 12.61 4.00
C THR A 365 -22.99 11.33 4.70
N GLU A 366 -23.53 11.07 5.89
CA GLU A 366 -23.43 9.74 6.50
C GLU A 366 -24.15 8.68 5.63
N PRO A 367 -23.73 7.40 5.68
CA PRO A 367 -24.46 6.31 5.05
C PRO A 367 -25.88 6.19 5.62
N ASP A 368 -26.84 5.84 4.76
CA ASP A 368 -28.23 5.63 5.20
C ASP A 368 -28.31 4.39 6.12
N VAL A 369 -29.10 4.48 7.20
CA VAL A 369 -29.24 3.37 8.17
C VAL A 369 -29.82 2.11 7.51
N GLY A 370 -30.64 2.26 6.46
CA GLY A 370 -31.16 1.15 5.65
C GLY A 370 -30.08 0.38 4.89
N GLU A 371 -28.90 0.98 4.66
CA GLU A 371 -27.75 0.32 4.04
C GLU A 371 -26.91 -0.51 5.03
N PHE A 372 -27.32 -0.62 6.30
CA PHE A 372 -26.58 -1.34 7.32
C PHE A 372 -26.41 -2.84 6.99
N CYS A 373 -27.44 -3.47 6.43
CA CYS A 373 -27.46 -4.89 6.10
C CYS A 373 -27.04 -5.20 4.66
N THR A 374 -26.62 -4.21 3.88
CA THR A 374 -26.21 -4.44 2.49
C THR A 374 -24.80 -5.02 2.42
N GLU A 375 -24.49 -5.71 1.31
CA GLU A 375 -23.17 -6.27 1.02
C GLU A 375 -22.66 -7.34 2.03
N VAL A 376 -23.56 -7.93 2.82
CA VAL A 376 -23.26 -9.11 3.65
C VAL A 376 -22.98 -10.35 2.77
N TYR A 377 -23.72 -10.48 1.67
CA TYR A 377 -23.51 -11.50 0.65
C TYR A 377 -23.21 -10.82 -0.70
N VAL A 378 -22.59 -11.58 -1.61
CA VAL A 378 -22.41 -11.16 -2.98
C VAL A 378 -23.77 -11.11 -3.67
N LYS A 379 -24.01 -10.07 -4.46
CA LYS A 379 -25.28 -9.89 -5.19
C LYS A 379 -25.70 -11.15 -5.96
N GLY A 380 -26.89 -11.65 -5.67
CA GLY A 380 -27.47 -12.88 -6.22
C GLY A 380 -27.21 -14.14 -5.40
N THR A 381 -26.53 -14.05 -4.25
CA THR A 381 -26.25 -15.18 -3.34
C THR A 381 -26.89 -15.04 -1.96
N GLU A 382 -27.67 -13.97 -1.78
CA GLU A 382 -28.37 -13.66 -0.54
C GLU A 382 -29.42 -14.72 -0.17
N PRO A 383 -29.63 -15.02 1.12
CA PRO A 383 -30.83 -15.68 1.58
C PRO A 383 -32.06 -14.75 1.44
N LYS A 384 -33.28 -15.25 1.65
CA LYS A 384 -34.50 -14.42 1.62
C LYS A 384 -34.47 -13.28 2.65
N SER A 385 -33.86 -13.52 3.81
CA SER A 385 -33.75 -12.54 4.87
C SER A 385 -32.61 -12.85 5.84
N ILE A 386 -32.22 -11.83 6.59
CA ILE A 386 -31.38 -11.94 7.79
C ILE A 386 -32.04 -11.23 8.96
N ARG A 387 -31.75 -11.71 10.16
CA ARG A 387 -32.12 -11.02 11.40
C ARG A 387 -31.32 -9.71 11.51
N GLY A 388 -32.01 -8.63 11.85
CA GLY A 388 -31.41 -7.33 12.14
C GLY A 388 -30.78 -7.26 13.53
N ARG A 389 -30.68 -6.05 14.09
CA ARG A 389 -29.99 -5.80 15.36
C ARG A 389 -30.75 -6.38 16.56
N VAL A 390 -32.08 -6.42 16.48
CA VAL A 390 -32.97 -6.97 17.52
C VAL A 390 -33.79 -8.14 16.98
N PRO A 391 -34.30 -9.07 17.83
CA PRO A 391 -35.06 -10.24 17.37
C PRO A 391 -36.26 -9.93 16.46
N SER A 392 -36.89 -8.77 16.63
CA SER A 392 -38.06 -8.33 15.85
C SER A 392 -37.70 -7.64 14.54
N GLU A 393 -36.43 -7.29 14.31
CA GLU A 393 -35.96 -6.64 13.09
C GLU A 393 -35.55 -7.73 12.10
N THR A 394 -36.14 -7.73 10.90
CA THR A 394 -35.76 -8.64 9.81
C THR A 394 -35.48 -7.82 8.57
N HIS A 395 -34.30 -8.00 8.00
CA HIS A 395 -33.94 -7.41 6.72
C HIS A 395 -34.23 -8.42 5.60
N HIS A 396 -34.94 -7.98 4.57
CA HIS A 396 -35.27 -8.79 3.41
C HIS A 396 -34.43 -8.33 2.22
N PHE A 397 -33.77 -9.28 1.58
CA PHE A 397 -33.06 -9.04 0.32
C PHE A 397 -34.07 -9.17 -0.83
N TYR A 398 -34.13 -8.18 -1.73
CA TYR A 398 -35.06 -8.13 -2.88
C TYR A 398 -34.34 -8.35 -4.21
#